data_AF-A0A2V2BD46-F1
#
_entry.id   AF-A0A2V2BD46-F1
#
_cell.length_a   1.000
_cell.length_b   1.000
_cell.length_c   1.000
_cell.angle_alpha   90.00
_cell.angle_beta   90.00
_cell.angle_gamma   90.00
#
_symmetry.space_group_name_H-M   'P 1'
#
loop_
_entity.id
_entity.type
_entity.pdbx_description
1 polymer ?
#
loop_
_entity_poly.entity_id
_entity_poly.type
_entity_poly.pdbx_seq_one_letter_code
_entity_poly.pdbx_strand_id
1 'polypeptide(L)'
;MTQGDILRVLGSYCLIRLDNGDEAFYINGQFIHSTDGAKNDPSVAEIARLSARADDQSLRTFELPVPETDEVCWSDIVEQIARSAPCETVRGSVIVTGCRTKEGMRIHFCKHPLLSGINSNLWFPVSREEGWFDAIERILTMNGLAENLTELEILRNCAEYTDWRAIYNRKVMI
;
A
#
# COMPACT_ATOMS: atom_id res chain seq x y z
N MET A 1 2.23 6.10 2.71
CA MET A 1 1.99 5.62 1.34
C MET A 1 2.86 4.39 1.13
N THR A 2 2.27 3.31 0.64
CA THR A 2 2.95 2.03 0.47
C THR A 2 3.36 1.82 -0.99
N GLN A 3 4.30 0.91 -1.25
CA GLN A 3 4.63 0.49 -2.62
C GLN A 3 3.40 -0.02 -3.39
N GLY A 4 2.46 -0.67 -2.67
CA GLY A 4 1.21 -1.15 -3.24
C GLY A 4 0.27 -0.03 -3.67
N ASP A 5 0.31 1.12 -2.99
CA ASP A 5 -0.45 2.30 -3.37
C ASP A 5 0.09 2.86 -4.71
N ILE A 6 1.40 3.07 -4.78
CA ILE A 6 2.06 3.54 -6.01
C ILE A 6 1.75 2.61 -7.19
N LEU A 7 1.87 1.30 -7.01
CA LEU A 7 1.55 0.31 -8.05
C LEU A 7 0.09 0.41 -8.52
N ARG A 8 -0.85 0.63 -7.60
CA ARG A 8 -2.28 0.72 -7.95
C ARG A 8 -2.60 1.96 -8.78
N VAL A 9 -1.91 3.07 -8.50
CA VAL A 9 -2.09 4.36 -9.21
C VAL A 9 -1.33 4.40 -10.52
N LEU A 10 -0.12 3.87 -10.58
CA LEU A 10 0.65 3.82 -11.82
C LEU A 10 0.19 2.66 -12.74
N GLY A 11 -0.34 1.58 -12.17
CA GLY A 11 -0.57 0.34 -12.89
C GLY A 11 0.74 -0.41 -13.17
N SER A 12 0.64 -1.52 -13.92
CA SER A 12 1.81 -2.35 -14.27
C SER A 12 2.78 -1.66 -15.20
N TYR A 13 2.31 -0.79 -16.10
CA TYR A 13 3.12 -0.01 -17.01
C TYR A 13 2.63 1.43 -17.00
N CYS A 14 3.53 2.38 -16.74
CA CYS A 14 3.17 3.79 -16.63
C CYS A 14 4.19 4.70 -17.30
N LEU A 15 3.70 5.60 -18.14
CA LEU A 15 4.44 6.73 -18.68
C LEU A 15 3.94 8.01 -18.02
N ILE A 16 4.85 8.81 -17.46
CA ILE A 16 4.56 10.16 -17.00
C ILE A 16 5.27 11.12 -17.95
N ARG A 17 4.56 12.13 -18.44
CA ARG A 17 5.10 13.22 -19.24
C ARG A 17 4.78 14.56 -18.58
N LEU A 18 5.79 15.43 -18.50
CA LEU A 18 5.67 16.79 -18.03
C LEU A 18 5.53 17.76 -19.21
N ASP A 19 4.93 18.93 -18.98
CA ASP A 19 4.71 19.96 -20.02
C ASP A 19 6.00 20.47 -20.69
N ASN A 20 7.16 20.35 -20.03
CA ASN A 20 8.47 20.67 -20.63
C ASN A 20 9.02 19.56 -21.55
N GLY A 21 8.29 18.46 -21.72
CA GLY A 21 8.69 17.30 -22.50
C GLY A 21 9.52 16.27 -21.75
N ASP A 22 9.77 16.45 -20.45
CA ASP A 22 10.41 15.42 -19.64
C ASP A 22 9.50 14.21 -19.51
N GLU A 23 10.06 13.01 -19.60
CA GLU A 23 9.31 11.77 -19.50
C GLU A 23 9.95 10.84 -18.48
N ALA A 24 9.12 10.04 -17.81
CA ALA A 24 9.56 8.93 -16.98
C ALA A 24 8.73 7.68 -17.23
N PHE A 25 9.40 6.53 -17.31
CA PHE A 25 8.80 5.24 -17.51
C PHE A 25 8.95 4.34 -16.29
N TYR A 26 7.85 3.72 -15.88
CA TYR A 26 7.74 2.82 -14.74
C TYR A 26 7.16 1.46 -15.13
N ILE A 27 7.69 0.41 -14.50
CA ILE A 27 7.14 -0.95 -14.56
C ILE A 27 6.88 -1.42 -13.13
N ASN A 28 5.65 -1.86 -12.85
CA ASN A 28 5.19 -2.32 -11.54
C ASN A 28 5.54 -1.33 -10.39
N GLY A 29 5.39 -0.04 -10.66
CA GLY A 29 5.73 1.03 -9.72
C GLY A 29 7.24 1.26 -9.50
N GLN A 30 8.10 0.59 -10.26
CA GLN A 30 9.55 0.80 -10.21
C GLN A 30 10.00 1.72 -11.33
N PHE A 31 10.86 2.69 -11.00
CA PHE A 31 11.47 3.59 -11.97
C PHE A 31 12.41 2.81 -12.90
N ILE A 32 12.24 2.98 -14.21
CA ILE A 32 13.08 2.33 -15.23
C ILE A 32 14.00 3.33 -15.89
N HIS A 33 13.46 4.43 -16.40
CA HIS A 33 14.22 5.45 -17.10
C HIS A 33 13.47 6.78 -17.17
N SER A 34 14.21 7.86 -17.43
CA SER A 34 13.66 9.18 -17.73
C SER A 34 14.45 9.87 -18.83
N THR A 35 13.80 10.80 -19.53
CA THR A 35 14.39 11.60 -20.59
C THR A 35 14.18 13.08 -20.32
N ASP A 36 15.16 13.89 -20.70
CA ASP A 36 15.10 15.35 -20.58
C ASP A 36 14.60 15.95 -21.91
N GLY A 37 13.42 16.56 -21.87
CA GLY A 37 12.79 17.17 -23.03
C GLY A 37 13.60 18.33 -23.61
N ALA A 38 14.32 19.08 -22.76
CA ALA A 38 15.16 20.19 -23.19
C ALA A 38 16.44 19.73 -23.90
N LYS A 39 16.89 18.49 -23.65
CA LYS A 39 18.08 17.90 -24.28
C LYS A 39 17.77 17.15 -25.58
N ASN A 40 16.51 17.10 -26.00
CA ASN A 40 16.06 16.36 -27.17
C ASN A 40 16.45 14.86 -27.08
N ASP A 41 16.42 14.32 -25.86
CA ASP A 41 16.61 12.89 -25.62
C ASP A 41 15.52 12.08 -26.34
N PRO A 42 15.83 10.88 -26.86
CA PRO A 42 14.83 10.03 -27.48
C PRO A 42 13.73 9.66 -26.48
N SER A 43 12.48 9.98 -26.79
CA SER A 43 11.32 9.67 -25.96
C SER A 43 11.26 8.20 -25.54
N VAL A 44 10.92 7.94 -24.27
CA VAL A 44 10.70 6.59 -23.73
C VAL A 44 9.30 6.06 -24.04
N ALA A 45 8.42 6.87 -24.62
CA ALA A 45 7.02 6.51 -24.87
C ALA A 45 6.87 5.25 -25.73
N GLU A 46 7.72 5.07 -26.75
CA GLU A 46 7.63 3.89 -27.62
C GLU A 46 8.10 2.62 -26.92
N ILE A 47 9.17 2.70 -26.13
CA ILE A 47 9.65 1.57 -25.31
C ILE A 47 8.59 1.20 -24.27
N ALA A 48 7.95 2.20 -23.64
CA ALA A 48 6.87 1.98 -22.69
C ALA A 48 5.69 1.24 -23.33
N ARG A 49 5.27 1.69 -24.53
CA ARG A 49 4.19 1.08 -25.30
C ARG A 49 4.50 -0.35 -25.70
N LEU A 50 5.71 -0.59 -26.24
CA LEU A 50 6.13 -1.93 -26.66
C LEU A 50 6.27 -2.88 -25.47
N SER A 51 6.77 -2.40 -24.33
CA SER A 51 6.89 -3.19 -23.10
C SER A 51 5.52 -3.62 -22.57
N ALA A 52 4.55 -2.70 -22.50
CA ALA A 52 3.19 -3.03 -22.07
C ALA A 52 2.53 -4.04 -23.02
N ARG A 53 2.69 -3.85 -24.34
CA ARG A 53 2.16 -4.77 -25.36
C ARG A 53 2.79 -6.16 -25.30
N ALA A 54 4.07 -6.25 -24.96
CA ALA A 54 4.76 -7.53 -24.84
C ALA A 54 4.19 -8.41 -23.70
N ASP A 55 3.60 -7.77 -22.69
CA ASP A 55 2.98 -8.43 -21.52
C ASP A 55 1.45 -8.45 -21.55
N ASP A 56 0.84 -8.08 -22.70
CA ASP A 56 -0.62 -7.94 -22.86
C ASP A 56 -1.27 -7.04 -21.78
N GLN A 57 -0.53 -6.02 -21.34
CA GLN A 57 -0.98 -5.04 -20.35
C GLN A 57 -1.29 -3.69 -21.01
N SER A 58 -2.16 -2.91 -20.37
CA SER A 58 -2.40 -1.52 -20.74
C SER A 58 -1.27 -0.61 -20.25
N LEU A 59 -0.84 0.34 -21.09
CA LEU A 59 0.01 1.45 -20.67
C LEU A 59 -0.86 2.56 -20.07
N ARG A 60 -0.64 2.91 -18.80
CA ARG A 60 -1.22 4.10 -18.18
C ARG A 60 -0.36 5.31 -18.52
N THR A 61 -0.97 6.47 -18.76
CA THR A 61 -0.26 7.70 -19.09
C THR A 61 -0.76 8.87 -18.25
N PHE A 62 0.16 9.64 -17.70
CA PHE A 62 -0.11 10.91 -17.01
C PHE A 62 0.58 12.04 -17.76
N GLU A 63 -0.16 13.11 -18.01
CA GLU A 63 0.32 14.36 -18.58
C GLU A 63 0.15 15.44 -17.50
N LEU A 64 1.25 16.05 -17.05
CA LEU A 64 1.29 16.89 -15.85
C LEU A 64 2.06 18.20 -16.08
N PRO A 65 1.72 19.29 -15.37
CA PRO A 65 2.56 20.48 -15.37
C PRO A 65 3.91 20.18 -14.73
N VAL A 66 4.93 20.96 -15.14
CA VAL A 66 6.24 20.94 -14.46
C VAL A 66 6.05 21.44 -13.03
N PRO A 67 6.52 20.71 -12.00
CA PRO A 67 6.46 21.19 -10.62
C PRO A 67 7.15 22.55 -10.45
N GLU A 68 6.55 23.43 -9.63
CA GLU A 68 7.15 24.72 -9.24
C GLU A 68 8.24 24.50 -8.16
N THR A 69 9.24 23.68 -8.46
CA THR A 69 10.36 23.33 -7.56
C THR A 69 11.70 23.53 -8.27
N ASP A 70 12.74 23.89 -7.51
CA ASP A 70 14.08 24.11 -8.07
C ASP A 70 14.73 22.80 -8.57
N GLU A 71 14.29 21.67 -8.05
CA GLU A 71 14.74 20.33 -8.44
C GLU A 71 13.53 19.42 -8.60
N VAL A 72 13.39 18.80 -9.77
CA VAL A 72 12.30 17.88 -10.08
C VAL A 72 12.73 16.47 -9.67
N CYS A 73 12.07 15.92 -8.66
CA CYS A 73 12.26 14.53 -8.26
C CYS A 73 11.07 13.68 -8.70
N TRP A 74 11.36 12.65 -9.50
CA TRP A 74 10.32 11.74 -10.00
C TRP A 74 9.58 10.99 -8.89
N SER A 75 10.23 10.70 -7.76
CA SER A 75 9.55 10.10 -6.61
C SER A 75 8.44 11.01 -6.10
N ASP A 76 8.71 12.31 -5.98
CA ASP A 76 7.77 13.29 -5.44
C ASP A 76 6.57 13.49 -6.38
N ILE A 77 6.81 13.44 -7.69
CA ILE A 77 5.74 13.43 -8.70
C ILE A 77 4.85 12.20 -8.51
N VAL A 78 5.44 11.00 -8.40
CA VAL A 78 4.68 9.77 -8.18
C VAL A 78 3.91 9.83 -6.85
N GLU A 79 4.52 10.38 -5.80
CA GLU A 79 3.86 10.62 -4.53
C GLU A 79 2.65 11.54 -4.66
N GLN A 80 2.79 12.62 -5.44
CA GLN A 80 1.73 13.57 -5.68
C GLN A 80 0.57 12.96 -6.49
N ILE A 81 0.87 12.19 -7.53
CA ILE A 81 -0.14 11.45 -8.31
C ILE A 81 -0.88 10.47 -7.38
N ALA A 82 -0.14 9.73 -6.55
CA ALA A 82 -0.76 8.78 -5.63
C ALA A 82 -1.62 9.46 -4.55
N ARG A 83 -1.24 10.66 -4.09
CA ARG A 83 -2.03 11.44 -3.13
C ARG A 83 -3.28 12.09 -3.76
N SER A 84 -3.25 12.38 -5.06
CA SER A 84 -4.39 12.96 -5.78
C SER A 84 -5.37 11.91 -6.32
N ALA A 85 -4.96 10.64 -6.32
CA ALA A 85 -5.83 9.54 -6.71
C ALA A 85 -7.12 9.53 -5.87
N PRO A 86 -8.31 9.37 -6.49
CA PRO A 86 -9.55 9.22 -5.75
C PRO A 86 -9.41 8.09 -4.74
N CYS A 87 -9.76 8.37 -3.49
CA CYS A 87 -9.78 7.35 -2.45
C CYS A 87 -11.13 7.33 -1.76
N GLU A 88 -11.57 6.13 -1.40
CA GLU A 88 -12.74 5.91 -0.56
C GLU A 88 -12.30 5.17 0.71
N THR A 89 -12.88 5.59 1.83
CA THR A 89 -12.76 4.83 3.08
C THR A 89 -13.76 3.70 3.05
N VAL A 90 -13.27 2.47 3.04
CA VAL A 90 -14.09 1.25 3.06
C VAL A 90 -13.87 0.47 4.35
N ARG A 91 -14.82 -0.40 4.70
CA ARG A 91 -14.72 -1.30 5.85
C ARG A 91 -14.03 -2.61 5.45
N GLY A 92 -12.97 -2.95 6.16
CA GLY A 92 -12.31 -4.25 6.13
C GLY A 92 -12.63 -5.07 7.38
N SER A 93 -12.41 -6.39 7.31
CA SER A 93 -12.43 -7.23 8.51
C SER A 93 -11.37 -8.33 8.47
N VAL A 94 -10.87 -8.71 9.64
CA VAL A 94 -9.90 -9.81 9.81
C VAL A 94 -10.21 -10.58 11.09
N ILE A 95 -9.96 -11.90 11.08
CA ILE A 95 -10.06 -12.73 12.29
C ILE A 95 -8.76 -12.64 13.06
N VAL A 96 -8.87 -12.40 14.36
CA VAL A 96 -7.72 -12.18 15.25
C VAL A 96 -7.86 -13.06 16.47
N THR A 97 -6.81 -13.81 16.80
CA THR A 97 -6.72 -14.62 18.02
C THR A 97 -5.82 -13.95 19.03
N GLY A 98 -6.33 -13.66 20.22
CA GLY A 98 -5.54 -13.20 21.36
C GLY A 98 -5.36 -14.32 22.39
N CYS A 99 -4.14 -14.48 22.87
CA CYS A 99 -3.81 -15.48 23.88
C CYS A 99 -3.01 -14.85 25.02
N ARG A 100 -3.33 -15.24 26.26
CA ARG A 100 -2.56 -14.87 27.46
C ARG A 100 -1.75 -16.07 27.91
N THR A 101 -0.43 -15.91 27.96
CA THR A 101 0.49 -16.96 28.40
C THR A 101 1.39 -16.47 29.52
N LYS A 102 2.19 -17.38 30.10
CA LYS A 102 3.20 -17.03 31.10
C LYS A 102 4.22 -16.03 30.56
N GLU A 103 4.51 -16.08 29.26
CA GLU A 103 5.45 -15.19 28.57
C GLU A 103 4.85 -13.80 28.27
N GLY A 104 3.52 -13.66 28.32
CA GLY A 104 2.83 -12.40 28.02
C GLY A 104 1.59 -12.58 27.16
N MET A 105 1.06 -11.44 26.72
CA MET A 105 -0.07 -11.36 25.79
C MET A 105 0.45 -11.39 24.37
N ARG A 106 -0.25 -12.12 23.49
CA ARG A 106 0.13 -12.23 22.08
C ARG A 106 -1.09 -12.32 21.17
N ILE A 107 -0.94 -11.81 19.96
CA ILE A 107 -1.99 -11.72 18.94
C ILE A 107 -1.55 -12.40 17.66
N HIS A 108 -2.44 -13.17 17.04
CA HIS A 108 -2.27 -13.75 15.71
C HIS A 108 -3.39 -13.29 14.77
N PHE A 109 -3.01 -12.82 13.58
CA PHE A 109 -3.95 -12.46 12.51
C PHE A 109 -4.17 -13.67 11.59
N CYS A 110 -5.35 -14.28 11.68
CA CYS A 110 -5.65 -15.54 11.03
C CYS A 110 -5.74 -15.38 9.50
N LYS A 111 -4.91 -16.13 8.76
CA LYS A 111 -4.88 -16.15 7.28
C LYS A 111 -4.72 -14.76 6.64
N HIS A 112 -4.16 -13.79 7.36
CA HIS A 112 -3.92 -12.47 6.80
C HIS A 112 -2.69 -12.49 5.88
N PRO A 113 -2.78 -12.03 4.61
CA PRO A 113 -1.71 -12.20 3.62
C PRO A 113 -0.34 -11.65 4.05
N LEU A 114 -0.35 -10.54 4.79
CA LEU A 114 0.86 -9.95 5.39
C LEU A 114 1.13 -10.46 6.81
N LEU A 115 0.18 -10.25 7.73
CA LEU A 115 0.37 -10.43 9.17
C LEU A 115 0.36 -11.89 9.67
N SER A 116 -0.03 -12.89 8.87
CA SER A 116 0.03 -14.29 9.34
C SER A 116 1.41 -14.91 9.19
N GLY A 117 2.32 -14.29 8.42
CA GLY A 117 3.60 -14.87 8.03
C GLY A 117 3.46 -16.04 7.04
N ILE A 118 4.60 -16.50 6.51
CA ILE A 118 4.66 -17.52 5.43
C ILE A 118 4.10 -18.89 5.84
N ASN A 119 4.20 -19.23 7.13
CA ASN A 119 3.67 -20.48 7.70
C ASN A 119 2.34 -20.29 8.43
N SER A 120 1.68 -19.13 8.26
CA SER A 120 0.44 -18.78 8.95
C SER A 120 0.50 -18.87 10.49
N ASN A 121 1.68 -18.66 11.08
CA ASN A 121 1.89 -18.79 12.52
C ASN A 121 2.73 -17.63 13.12
N LEU A 122 2.60 -16.42 12.57
CA LEU A 122 3.22 -15.23 13.14
C LEU A 122 2.40 -14.70 14.33
N TRP A 123 3.08 -14.41 15.44
CA TRP A 123 2.48 -13.86 16.66
C TRP A 123 3.13 -12.53 17.03
N PHE A 124 2.30 -11.53 17.33
CA PHE A 124 2.74 -10.20 17.75
C PHE A 124 2.64 -10.09 19.27
N PRO A 125 3.70 -9.61 19.96
CA PRO A 125 3.63 -9.35 21.39
C PRO A 125 2.71 -8.15 21.68
N VAL A 126 2.02 -8.21 22.82
CA VAL A 126 1.18 -7.13 23.34
C VAL A 126 1.70 -6.73 24.71
N SER A 127 1.83 -5.42 24.94
CA SER A 127 2.24 -4.91 26.24
C SER A 127 1.19 -5.24 27.30
N ARG A 128 1.63 -5.45 28.55
CA ARG A 128 0.69 -5.70 29.66
C ARG A 128 -0.20 -4.49 29.98
N GLU A 129 0.25 -3.31 29.60
CA GLU A 129 -0.46 -2.03 29.80
C GLU A 129 -1.41 -1.72 28.63
N GLU A 130 -1.34 -2.48 27.54
CA GLU A 130 -2.10 -2.24 26.31
C GLU A 130 -3.33 -3.16 26.23
N GLY A 131 -4.47 -2.59 25.87
CA GLY A 131 -5.70 -3.34 25.61
C GLY A 131 -5.62 -4.13 24.30
N TRP A 132 -6.46 -5.16 24.15
CA TRP A 132 -6.54 -5.92 22.89
C TRP A 132 -6.93 -5.03 21.71
N PHE A 133 -7.87 -4.10 21.91
CA PHE A 133 -8.30 -3.15 20.88
C PHE A 133 -7.13 -2.30 20.38
N ASP A 134 -6.45 -1.62 21.31
CA ASP A 134 -5.32 -0.73 21.00
C ASP A 134 -4.18 -1.49 20.33
N ALA A 135 -3.88 -2.71 20.79
CA ALA A 135 -2.85 -3.55 20.19
C ALA A 135 -3.18 -3.95 18.75
N ILE A 136 -4.44 -4.35 18.48
CA ILE A 136 -4.88 -4.72 17.13
C ILE A 136 -4.87 -3.50 16.21
N GLU A 137 -5.38 -2.37 16.68
CA GLU A 137 -5.36 -1.11 15.94
C GLU A 137 -3.92 -0.69 15.60
N ARG A 138 -3.03 -0.68 16.59
CA ARG A 138 -1.61 -0.35 16.40
C ARG A 138 -0.96 -1.25 15.35
N ILE A 139 -1.17 -2.56 15.42
CA ILE A 139 -0.56 -3.49 14.43
C ILE A 139 -1.13 -3.22 13.03
N LEU A 140 -2.44 -3.05 12.89
CA LEU A 140 -3.06 -2.76 11.59
C LEU A 140 -2.58 -1.43 11.00
N THR A 141 -2.53 -0.37 11.80
CA THR A 141 -2.13 0.98 11.39
C THR A 141 -0.63 1.07 11.08
N MET A 142 0.23 0.49 11.93
CA MET A 142 1.69 0.48 11.70
C MET A 142 2.09 -0.29 10.43
N ASN A 143 1.27 -1.26 10.00
CA ASN A 143 1.50 -2.00 8.75
C ASN A 143 0.79 -1.38 7.54
N GLY A 144 0.19 -0.20 7.67
CA GLY A 144 -0.51 0.49 6.58
C GLY A 144 -1.78 -0.24 6.10
N LEU A 145 -2.39 -1.08 6.94
CA LEU A 145 -3.55 -1.89 6.58
C LEU A 145 -4.89 -1.23 6.94
N ALA A 146 -4.88 -0.34 7.93
CA ALA A 146 -6.06 0.36 8.43
C ALA A 146 -5.74 1.83 8.75
N GLU A 147 -6.76 2.68 8.68
CA GLU A 147 -6.76 4.02 9.26
C GLU A 147 -6.99 3.95 10.78
N ASN A 148 -7.97 3.12 11.18
CA ASN A 148 -8.31 2.86 12.57
C ASN A 148 -9.12 1.57 12.68
N LEU A 149 -9.09 0.95 13.86
CA LEU A 149 -10.00 -0.11 14.24
C LEU A 149 -11.31 0.51 14.69
N THR A 150 -12.42 -0.14 14.38
CA THR A 150 -13.77 0.37 14.67
C THR A 150 -14.52 -0.54 15.64
N GLU A 151 -14.29 -1.84 15.57
CA GLU A 151 -15.01 -2.82 16.36
C GLU A 151 -14.21 -4.11 16.53
N LEU A 152 -14.40 -4.77 17.68
CA LEU A 152 -13.98 -6.14 17.94
C LEU A 152 -15.19 -6.98 18.35
N GLU A 153 -15.71 -7.77 17.41
CA GLU A 153 -16.80 -8.71 17.71
C GLU A 153 -16.20 -10.01 18.23
N ILE A 154 -16.65 -10.49 19.40
CA ILE A 154 -16.21 -11.79 19.93
C ILE A 154 -16.82 -12.91 19.08
N LEU A 155 -15.97 -13.72 18.45
CA LEU A 155 -16.37 -14.93 17.72
C LEU A 155 -16.34 -16.16 18.62
N ARG A 156 -15.31 -16.24 19.47
CA ARG A 156 -15.11 -17.35 20.41
C ARG A 156 -14.37 -16.84 21.64
N ASN A 157 -14.81 -17.28 22.81
CA ASN A 157 -14.13 -16.98 24.07
C ASN A 157 -13.90 -18.29 24.84
N CYS A 158 -12.64 -18.69 24.96
CA CYS A 158 -12.20 -19.88 25.66
C CYS A 158 -11.26 -19.51 26.81
N ALA A 159 -10.94 -20.47 27.68
CA ALA A 159 -10.02 -20.23 28.80
C ALA A 159 -8.60 -19.83 28.35
N GLU A 160 -8.15 -20.32 27.20
CA GLU A 160 -6.77 -20.15 26.72
C GLU A 160 -6.62 -19.00 25.70
N TYR A 161 -7.68 -18.70 24.95
CA TYR A 161 -7.68 -17.70 23.88
C TYR A 161 -9.06 -17.12 23.62
N THR A 162 -9.08 -15.97 22.97
CA THR A 162 -10.29 -15.32 22.45
C THR A 162 -10.06 -15.02 20.97
N ASP A 163 -11.05 -15.36 20.14
CA ASP A 163 -11.07 -14.98 18.73
C ASP A 163 -12.04 -13.81 18.54
N TRP A 164 -11.60 -12.80 17.79
CA TRP A 164 -12.41 -11.67 17.39
C TRP A 164 -12.50 -11.55 15.87
N ARG A 165 -13.61 -10.99 15.38
CA ARG A 165 -13.65 -10.30 14.09
C ARG A 165 -13.31 -8.85 14.36
N ALA A 166 -12.13 -8.44 13.91
CA ALA A 166 -11.70 -7.05 13.93
C ALA A 166 -12.22 -6.33 12.69
N ILE A 167 -13.03 -5.31 12.88
CA ILE A 167 -13.58 -4.47 11.80
C ILE A 167 -12.85 -3.13 11.83
N TYR A 168 -12.32 -2.71 10.68
CA TYR A 168 -11.48 -1.52 10.58
C TYR A 168 -11.79 -0.71 9.33
N ASN A 169 -11.46 0.58 9.37
CA ASN A 169 -11.52 1.44 8.20
C ASN A 169 -10.19 1.34 7.44
N ARG A 170 -10.24 1.35 6.11
CA ARG A 170 -9.06 1.47 5.26
C ARG A 170 -9.34 2.38 4.08
N LYS A 171 -8.35 3.16 3.68
CA LYS A 171 -8.38 3.86 2.39
C LYS A 171 -8.11 2.86 1.27
N VAL A 172 -8.94 2.94 0.24
CA VAL A 172 -8.74 2.23 -1.01
C VAL A 172 -8.78 3.26 -2.12
N MET A 173 -7.77 3.23 -2.98
CA MET A 173 -7.76 4.05 -4.18
C MET A 173 -8.65 3.41 -5.25
N ILE A 174 -9.47 4.25 -5.87
CA ILE A 174 -10.51 3.90 -6.85
C ILE A 174 -10.01 4.24 -8.25
#